data_AF-A0A9D1SCW6-F1
#
_entry.id   AF-A0A9D1SCW6-F1
#
_cell.length_a   1.000
_cell.length_b   1.000
_cell.length_c   1.000
_cell.angle_alpha   90.00
_cell.angle_beta   90.00
_cell.angle_gamma   90.00
#
_symmetry.space_group_name_H-M   'P 1'
#
loop_
_entity.id
_entity.type
_entity.pdbx_description
1 polymer ?
#
loop_
_entity_poly.entity_id
_entity_poly.type
_entity_poly.pdbx_seq_one_letter_code
_entity_poly.pdbx_strand_id
1 'polypeptide(L)' 'MCGIVGYIGYRKAQEVLLQGLHRLEYRGYDSAGIAVIKEDGTLNIYKAKGKVSNLETI' A
#
# COMPACT_ATOMS: atom_id res chain seq x y z
N MET A 1 16.23 -3.51 0.15
CA MET A 1 15.72 -3.74 1.53
C MET A 1 14.21 -3.58 1.49
N CYS A 2 13.42 -4.14 2.42
CA CYS A 2 11.95 -4.06 2.34
C CYS A 2 11.38 -3.21 3.48
N GLY A 3 10.27 -2.49 3.22
CA GLY A 3 9.49 -1.74 4.21
C GLY A 3 8.05 -2.25 4.26
N ILE A 4 7.43 -2.23 5.45
CA ILE A 4 6.05 -2.69 5.67
C ILE A 4 5.33 -1.64 6.52
N VAL A 5 4.07 -1.36 6.17
CA VAL A 5 3.15 -0.50 6.94
C VAL A 5 1.82 -1.24 7.10
N GLY A 6 1.20 -1.10 8.26
CA GLY A 6 -0.15 -1.61 8.53
C GLY A 6 -1.02 -0.51 9.14
N TYR A 7 -2.33 -0.61 8.90
CA TYR A 7 -3.30 0.34 9.44
C TYR A 7 -4.60 -0.38 9.82
N ILE A 8 -5.12 -0.06 11.01
CA ILE A 8 -6.44 -0.47 11.50
C ILE A 8 -7.10 0.78 12.08
N GLY A 9 -8.29 1.13 11.59
CA GLY A 9 -9.03 2.30 12.07
C GLY A 9 -10.07 2.78 11.07
N TYR A 10 -10.66 3.95 11.35
CA TYR A 10 -11.84 4.49 10.63
C TYR A 10 -11.52 5.27 9.36
N ARG A 11 -10.25 5.35 8.96
CA ARG A 11 -9.83 6.08 7.75
C ARG A 11 -9.78 5.11 6.59
N LYS A 12 -9.82 5.62 5.36
CA LYS A 12 -9.56 4.80 4.18
C LYS A 12 -8.16 4.20 4.27
N ALA A 13 -8.07 2.89 4.45
CA ALA A 13 -6.80 2.20 4.66
C ALA A 13 -5.82 2.44 3.50
N GLN A 14 -6.32 2.48 2.26
CA GLN A 14 -5.51 2.73 1.07
C GLN A 14 -4.69 4.03 1.16
N GLU A 15 -5.30 5.15 1.57
CA GLU A 15 -4.61 6.44 1.68
C GLU A 15 -3.49 6.40 2.73
N VAL A 16 -3.77 5.79 3.89
CA VAL A 16 -2.79 5.67 4.99
C VAL A 16 -1.63 4.77 4.58
N LEU A 17 -1.92 3.64 3.92
CA LEU A 17 -0.90 2.71 3.46
C LEU A 17 -0.02 3.34 2.38
N LEU A 18 -0.59 4.03 1.39
CA LEU A 18 0.18 4.71 0.34
C LEU A 18 1.11 5.77 0.92
N GLN A 19 0.61 6.63 1.82
CA GLN A 19 1.46 7.64 2.48
C GLN A 19 2.57 7.00 3.33
N GLY A 20 2.28 5.90 4.02
CA GLY A 20 3.27 5.16 4.79
C GLY A 20 4.34 4.52 3.90
N LEU A 21 3.94 3.91 2.78
CA LEU A 21 4.85 3.31 1.82
C LEU A 21 5.75 4.35 1.16
N HIS A 22 5.22 5.52 0.78
CA HIS A 22 6.03 6.64 0.26
C HIS A 22 7.14 7.05 1.21
N ARG A 23 6.86 7.10 2.53
CA ARG A 23 7.89 7.39 3.55
C ARG A 23 8.93 6.28 3.68
N LEU A 24 8.62 5.04 3.28
CA LEU A 24 9.52 3.90 3.31
C LEU A 24 10.19 3.60 1.97
N GLU A 25 9.91 4.35 0.92
CA GLU A 25 10.39 4.08 -0.44
C GLU A 25 11.93 4.11 -0.54
N TYR A 26 12.59 4.87 0.33
CA TYR A 26 14.06 4.87 0.47
C TYR A 26 14.65 3.49 0.82
N ARG A 27 13.84 2.56 1.38
CA ARG A 27 14.28 1.20 1.70
C ARG A 27 14.24 0.27 0.49
N GLY A 28 13.36 0.53 -0.49
CA GLY A 28 13.20 -0.30 -1.67
C GLY A 28 12.14 0.23 -2.64
N TYR A 29 12.45 0.14 -3.93
CA TYR A 29 11.67 0.71 -5.04
C TYR A 29 11.50 -0.26 -6.22
N ASP A 30 11.86 -1.54 -6.04
CA ASP A 30 11.77 -2.57 -7.09
C ASP A 30 10.32 -3.05 -7.29
N SER A 31 9.51 -3.00 -6.23
CA SER A 31 8.08 -3.31 -6.26
C SER A 31 7.36 -2.77 -5.02
N ALA A 32 6.04 -2.60 -5.14
CA ALA A 32 5.17 -2.21 -4.05
C ALA A 32 3.85 -2.99 -4.11
N GLY A 33 3.20 -3.15 -2.96
CA GLY A 33 1.86 -3.73 -2.90
C GLY A 33 1.12 -3.33 -1.63
N ILE A 34 -0.21 -3.32 -1.73
CA ILE A 34 -1.12 -3.11 -0.60
C ILE A 34 -2.22 -4.17 -0.63
N ALA A 35 -2.73 -4.50 0.55
CA ALA A 35 -3.90 -5.34 0.72
C ALA A 35 -4.88 -4.61 1.64
N VAL A 36 -6.13 -4.51 1.23
CA VAL A 36 -7.20 -3.84 1.97
C VAL A 36 -8.43 -4.72 2.05
N ILE A 37 -9.08 -4.72 3.20
CA ILE A 37 -10.36 -5.39 3.40
C ILE A 37 -11.45 -4.35 3.12
N LYS A 38 -12.37 -4.68 2.20
CA LYS A 38 -13.53 -3.84 1.88
C LYS A 38 -14.65 -4.03 2.90
N GLU A 39 -15.66 -3.17 2.83
CA GLU A 39 -16.82 -3.21 3.73
C GLU A 39 -17.60 -4.52 3.66
N ASP A 40 -17.60 -5.19 2.50
CA ASP A 40 -18.19 -6.52 2.29
C ASP A 40 -17.32 -7.67 2.82
N GLY A 41 -16.20 -7.36 3.49
CA GLY A 41 -15.25 -8.33 4.02
C GLY A 41 -14.31 -8.91 2.97
N THR A 42 -14.40 -8.49 1.70
CA THR A 42 -13.54 -9.02 0.65
C THR A 42 -12.12 -8.45 0.75
N LEU A 43 -11.13 -9.31 0.52
CA LEU A 43 -9.72 -8.93 0.49
C LEU A 43 -9.32 -8.52 -0.92
N ASN A 44 -8.99 -7.24 -1.09
CA ASN A 44 -8.45 -6.70 -2.32
C ASN A 44 -6.94 -6.52 -2.21
N ILE A 45 -6.22 -7.05 -3.19
CA ILE A 45 -4.76 -7.00 -3.24
C ILE A 45 -4.32 -6.28 -4.52
N TYR A 46 -3.45 -5.29 -4.36
CA TYR A 46 -2.88 -4.50 -5.44
C TYR A 46 -1.36 -4.63 -5.40
N LYS A 47 -0.74 -4.91 -6.55
CA LYS A 47 0.70 -5.09 -6.68
C LYS A 47 1.18 -4.39 -7.95
N ALA A 48 2.29 -3.69 -7.84
CA ALA A 48 2.95 -3.05 -8.96
C ALA A 48 4.47 -3.29 -8.90
N LYS A 49 5.09 -3.43 -10.07
CA LYS A 49 6.55 -3.34 -10.18
C LYS A 49 6.96 -1.87 -10.15
N GLY A 50 8.12 -1.59 -9.59
CA GLY A 50 8.65 -0.23 -9.45
C GLY A 50 8.10 0.51 -8.22
N LYS A 51 7.96 1.82 -8.38
CA LYS A 51 7.66 2.79 -7.32
C LYS A 51 6.25 2.66 -6.75
N VAL A 52 6.07 3.21 -5.55
CA VAL A 52 4.77 3.26 -4.85
C VAL A 52 3.71 4.01 -5.67
N SER A 53 4.10 5.02 -6.44
CA SER A 53 3.20 5.79 -7.33
C SER A 53 2.44 4.93 -8.33
N ASN A 54 2.98 3.76 -8.70
CA ASN A 54 2.31 2.85 -9.64
C ASN A 54 1.07 2.16 -9.01
N LEU A 55 0.91 2.22 -7.69
CA LEU A 55 -0.30 1.75 -6.99
C LEU A 55 -1.40 2.82 -6.94
N GLU A 56 -1.10 4.09 -7.22
CA GLU A 56 -2.10 5.17 -7.24
C GLU A 56 -2.96 5.15 -8.50
N THR A 57 -2.47 4.50 -9.55
CA THR A 57 -3.12 4.38 -10.86
C THR A 57 -3.97 3.12 -11.01
N ILE A 58 -4.11 2.30 -9.96
CA ILE A 58 -4.84 1.01 -9.95
C ILE A 58 -6.10 1.14 -9.10
#